data_AF-H2YD91-F1
#
_entry.id   AF-H2YD91-F1
#
_cell.length_a   1.000
_cell.length_b   1.000
_cell.length_c   1.000
_cell.angle_alpha   90.00
_cell.angle_beta   90.00
_cell.angle_gamma   90.00
#
_symmetry.space_group_name_H-M   'P 1'
#
loop_
_entity.id
_entity.type
_entity.pdbx_description
1 polymer ?
#
loop_
_entity_poly.entity_id
_entity_poly.type
_entity_poly.pdbx_seq_one_letter_code
_entity_poly.pdbx_strand_id
1 'polypeptide(L)'
;LAFSGNNELVGSPENGNFLGILELMAEYDTFLAEHIQRQQRQRHVSYFSPTVCEEFIDILAKKVLNFIIFEIKQAKYYSVSVDSTPDITNVDQLTIVFFFEHNHLAKYIPSFFSSSTHRWNLLIDALKPLHLPTIKPLSNTRW
;
A
#
# COMPACT_ATOMS: atom_id res chain seq x y z
N LEU A 1 4.69 -9.94 10.62
CA LEU A 1 4.10 -9.39 9.36
C LEU A 1 4.89 -9.94 8.18
N ALA A 2 4.33 -10.03 6.97
CA ALA A 2 5.02 -10.65 5.81
C ALA A 2 6.38 -10.01 5.47
N PHE A 3 6.53 -8.68 5.67
CA PHE A 3 7.77 -7.96 5.37
C PHE A 3 8.82 -8.02 6.50
N SER A 4 8.39 -7.91 7.76
CA SER A 4 9.30 -7.80 8.93
C SER A 4 9.70 -9.15 9.54
N GLY A 5 9.04 -10.25 9.16
CA GLY A 5 9.35 -11.58 9.67
C GLY A 5 9.00 -11.77 11.15
N ASN A 6 9.56 -12.82 11.75
CA ASN A 6 9.48 -13.14 13.19
C ASN A 6 10.78 -12.82 13.94
N ASN A 7 11.88 -12.59 13.23
CA ASN A 7 13.16 -12.14 13.81
C ASN A 7 13.91 -11.21 12.84
N GLU A 8 14.92 -10.51 13.35
CA GLU A 8 15.72 -9.52 12.59
C GLU A 8 17.10 -10.09 12.20
N LEU A 9 17.23 -11.41 12.15
CA LEU A 9 18.51 -12.08 11.93
C LEU A 9 18.74 -12.33 10.44
N VAL A 10 19.76 -11.70 9.89
CA VAL A 10 20.19 -11.96 8.51
C VAL A 10 20.66 -13.42 8.36
N GLY A 11 20.19 -14.10 7.33
CA GLY A 11 20.39 -15.52 7.05
C GLY A 11 19.36 -16.44 7.73
N SER A 12 18.43 -15.88 8.50
CA SER A 12 17.37 -16.64 9.14
C SER A 12 16.21 -16.86 8.17
N PRO A 13 15.64 -18.08 8.06
CA PRO A 13 14.47 -18.33 7.23
C PRO A 13 13.21 -17.61 7.71
N GLU A 14 13.23 -16.99 8.90
CA GLU A 14 12.11 -16.26 9.48
C GLU A 14 12.33 -14.73 9.52
N ASN A 15 13.33 -14.21 8.79
CA ASN A 15 13.68 -12.78 8.78
C ASN A 15 12.74 -11.89 7.94
N GLY A 16 11.75 -12.50 7.28
CA GLY A 16 10.74 -11.81 6.48
C GLY A 16 11.23 -11.33 5.12
N ASN A 17 10.30 -10.87 4.29
CA ASN A 17 10.60 -10.54 2.90
C ASN A 17 11.57 -9.36 2.75
N PHE A 18 11.59 -8.40 3.67
CA PHE A 18 12.47 -7.24 3.56
C PHE A 18 13.96 -7.65 3.67
N LEU A 19 14.31 -8.43 4.69
CA LEU A 19 15.67 -8.90 4.88
C LEU A 19 16.07 -9.94 3.84
N GLY A 20 15.16 -10.85 3.47
CA GLY A 20 15.41 -11.81 2.39
C GLY A 20 15.72 -11.13 1.05
N ILE A 21 15.05 -10.02 0.72
CA ILE A 21 15.35 -9.25 -0.51
C ILE A 21 16.71 -8.55 -0.39
N LEU A 22 17.04 -7.96 0.76
CA LEU A 22 18.34 -7.31 0.98
C LEU A 22 19.50 -8.31 0.88
N GLU A 23 19.30 -9.54 1.37
CA GLU A 23 20.25 -10.64 1.23
C GLU A 23 20.45 -11.02 -0.23
N LEU A 24 19.37 -11.18 -0.99
CA LEU A 24 19.43 -11.46 -2.42
C LEU A 24 20.17 -10.34 -3.17
N MET A 25 19.89 -9.07 -2.84
CA MET A 25 20.59 -7.95 -3.47
C MET A 25 22.09 -7.92 -3.11
N ALA A 26 22.44 -8.30 -1.89
CA ALA A 26 23.81 -8.37 -1.41
C ALA A 26 24.65 -9.43 -2.13
N GLU A 27 24.05 -10.48 -2.71
CA GLU A 27 24.77 -11.44 -3.55
C GLU A 27 25.39 -10.78 -4.79
N TYR A 28 24.78 -9.70 -5.28
CA TYR A 28 25.20 -8.98 -6.49
C TYR A 28 25.86 -7.64 -6.21
N ASP A 29 25.77 -7.14 -4.97
CA ASP A 29 26.36 -5.86 -4.54
C ASP A 29 27.30 -6.09 -3.34
N THR A 30 28.61 -6.05 -3.64
CA THR A 30 29.67 -6.22 -2.63
C THR A 30 29.63 -5.16 -1.53
N PHE A 31 29.23 -3.92 -1.85
CA PHE A 31 29.11 -2.85 -0.87
C PHE A 31 27.97 -3.14 0.12
N LEU A 32 26.83 -3.58 -0.40
CA LEU A 32 25.69 -3.98 0.43
C LEU A 32 26.02 -5.19 1.30
N ALA A 33 26.70 -6.21 0.75
CA ALA A 33 27.16 -7.37 1.51
C ALA A 33 28.09 -7.00 2.67
N GLU A 34 29.07 -6.13 2.43
CA GLU A 34 29.95 -5.62 3.47
C GLU A 34 29.17 -4.83 4.53
N HIS A 35 28.21 -4.00 4.11
CA HIS A 35 27.39 -3.23 5.03
C HIS A 35 26.59 -4.15 5.97
N ILE A 36 25.91 -5.17 5.43
CA ILE A 36 25.16 -6.16 6.21
C ILE A 36 26.07 -6.87 7.22
N GLN A 37 27.26 -7.33 6.81
CA GLN A 37 28.21 -7.99 7.72
C GLN A 37 28.73 -7.05 8.82
N ARG A 38 28.98 -5.78 8.50
CA ARG A 38 29.43 -4.78 9.49
C ARG A 38 28.34 -4.49 10.52
N GLN A 39 27.08 -4.40 10.07
CA GLN A 39 25.92 -4.16 10.94
C GLN A 39 25.69 -5.32 11.92
N GLN A 40 25.87 -6.57 11.51
CA GLN A 40 25.81 -7.72 12.43
C GLN A 40 26.85 -7.64 13.57
N ARG A 41 27.99 -6.96 13.34
CA ARG A 41 29.07 -6.81 14.32
C ARG A 41 28.88 -5.59 15.24
N GLN A 42 28.12 -4.57 14.82
CA GLN A 42 27.92 -3.33 15.58
C GLN A 42 26.51 -3.27 16.19
N ARG A 43 26.42 -3.31 17.53
CA ARG A 43 25.15 -3.36 18.28
C ARG A 43 24.40 -2.02 18.42
N HIS A 44 24.83 -0.96 17.75
CA HIS A 44 24.45 0.40 18.17
C HIS A 44 23.21 0.97 17.47
N VAL A 45 23.07 0.80 16.14
CA VAL A 45 21.91 1.24 15.35
C VAL A 45 21.77 0.31 14.15
N SER A 46 20.66 -0.42 14.06
CA SER A 46 20.35 -1.30 12.93
C SER A 46 19.32 -0.62 12.03
N TYR A 47 19.66 -0.36 10.76
CA TYR A 47 18.72 0.09 9.74
C TYR A 47 17.81 -1.04 9.22
N PHE A 48 17.92 -2.22 9.83
CA PHE A 48 17.15 -3.42 9.51
C PHE A 48 15.98 -3.65 10.47
N SER A 49 15.71 -2.70 11.37
CA SER A 49 14.62 -2.84 12.32
C SER A 49 13.25 -2.84 11.62
N PRO A 50 12.23 -3.48 12.22
CA PRO A 50 10.86 -3.45 11.73
C PRO A 50 10.34 -2.03 11.51
N THR A 51 10.71 -1.09 12.38
CA THR A 51 10.33 0.32 12.25
C THR A 51 10.87 0.94 10.97
N VAL A 52 12.15 0.71 10.65
CA VAL A 52 12.74 1.23 9.42
C VAL A 52 12.11 0.55 8.20
N CYS A 53 11.83 -0.75 8.27
CA CYS A 53 11.10 -1.47 7.22
C CYS A 53 9.71 -0.85 6.97
N GLU A 54 8.97 -0.51 8.02
CA GLU A 54 7.66 0.15 7.91
C GLU A 54 7.79 1.55 7.27
N GLU A 55 8.79 2.34 7.65
CA GLU A 55 9.06 3.64 7.03
C GLU A 55 9.35 3.52 5.52
N PHE A 56 10.16 2.52 5.12
CA PHE A 56 10.42 2.25 3.71
C PHE A 56 9.14 1.87 2.95
N ILE A 57 8.32 0.99 3.53
CA ILE A 57 7.03 0.59 2.95
C ILE A 57 6.15 1.82 2.77
N ASP A 58 6.07 2.69 3.78
CA ASP A 58 5.27 3.92 3.73
C ASP A 58 5.74 4.88 2.63
N ILE A 59 7.05 5.09 2.50
CA ILE A 59 7.62 5.97 1.47
C ILE A 59 7.33 5.41 0.07
N LEU A 60 7.55 4.11 -0.13
CA LEU A 60 7.27 3.44 -1.40
C LEU A 60 5.78 3.46 -1.72
N ALA A 61 4.92 3.17 -0.75
CA ALA A 61 3.48 3.22 -0.89
C ALA A 61 3.01 4.63 -1.30
N LYS A 62 3.51 5.68 -0.65
CA LYS A 62 3.22 7.08 -1.02
C LYS A 62 3.67 7.40 -2.44
N LYS A 63 4.86 6.94 -2.85
CA LYS A 63 5.38 7.19 -4.20
C LYS A 63 4.54 6.48 -5.27
N VAL A 64 4.19 5.22 -5.05
CA VAL A 64 3.32 4.44 -5.94
C VAL A 64 1.93 5.07 -6.00
N LEU A 65 1.35 5.42 -4.85
CA LEU A 65 0.05 6.10 -4.78
C LEU A 65 0.04 7.42 -5.55
N ASN A 66 1.07 8.26 -5.38
CA ASN A 66 1.18 9.52 -6.11
C ASN A 66 1.29 9.32 -7.62
N PHE A 67 2.03 8.29 -8.04
CA PHE A 67 2.14 7.93 -9.46
C PHE A 67 0.78 7.47 -10.02
N ILE A 68 0.05 6.64 -9.29
CA ILE A 68 -1.31 6.19 -9.66
C ILE A 68 -2.26 7.38 -9.78
N ILE A 69 -2.27 8.27 -8.78
CA ILE A 69 -3.11 9.48 -8.80
C ILE A 69 -2.76 10.34 -10.00
N PHE A 70 -1.48 10.47 -10.34
CA PHE A 70 -1.03 11.18 -11.54
C PHE A 70 -1.59 10.51 -12.80
N GLU A 71 -1.51 9.19 -12.95
CA GLU A 71 -2.06 8.48 -14.12
C GLU A 71 -3.58 8.66 -14.24
N ILE A 72 -4.33 8.54 -13.15
CA ILE A 72 -5.79 8.74 -13.13
C ILE A 72 -6.15 10.15 -13.58
N LYS A 73 -5.41 11.17 -13.11
CA LYS A 73 -5.64 12.58 -13.50
C LYS A 73 -5.39 12.84 -14.98
N GLN A 74 -4.50 12.07 -15.62
CA GLN A 74 -4.21 12.18 -17.05
C GLN A 74 -5.18 11.36 -17.91
N ALA A 75 -5.92 10.42 -17.32
CA ALA A 75 -6.84 9.57 -18.06
C ALA A 75 -8.04 10.37 -18.57
N LYS A 76 -8.41 10.15 -19.83
CA LYS A 76 -9.59 10.80 -20.44
C LYS A 76 -10.90 10.34 -19.81
N TYR A 77 -10.95 9.06 -19.43
CA TYR A 77 -12.10 8.43 -18.80
C TYR A 77 -11.63 7.52 -17.67
N TYR A 78 -12.37 7.52 -16.57
CA TYR A 78 -12.19 6.59 -15.47
C TYR A 78 -13.56 6.26 -14.86
N SER A 79 -13.65 5.09 -14.23
CA SER A 79 -14.76 4.73 -13.36
C SER A 79 -14.24 4.36 -11.97
N VAL A 80 -15.10 4.50 -10.97
CA VAL A 80 -14.78 4.22 -9.57
C VAL A 80 -15.82 3.25 -9.03
N SER A 81 -15.37 2.17 -8.41
CA SER A 81 -16.21 1.27 -7.62
C SER A 81 -15.83 1.42 -6.16
N VAL A 82 -16.83 1.58 -5.30
CA VAL A 82 -16.63 1.68 -3.86
C VAL A 82 -17.50 0.66 -3.16
N ASP A 83 -16.91 -0.11 -2.27
CA ASP A 83 -17.59 -1.13 -1.49
C ASP A 83 -17.18 -1.04 -0.02
N SER A 84 -18.08 -1.36 0.90
CA SER A 84 -17.82 -1.30 2.34
C SER A 84 -18.34 -2.55 3.02
N THR A 85 -17.48 -3.25 3.75
CA THR A 85 -17.82 -4.46 4.50
C THR A 85 -17.40 -4.31 5.97
N PRO A 86 -18.27 -4.59 6.95
CA PRO A 86 -17.86 -4.63 8.35
C PRO A 86 -16.93 -5.83 8.58
N ASP A 87 -15.86 -5.64 9.36
CA ASP A 87 -14.98 -6.73 9.77
C ASP A 87 -15.46 -7.45 11.02
N ILE A 88 -14.68 -8.44 11.50
CA ILE A 88 -15.02 -9.23 12.69
C ILE A 88 -15.20 -8.38 13.96
N THR A 89 -14.67 -7.16 13.98
CA THR A 89 -14.80 -6.20 15.08
C THR A 89 -15.95 -5.21 14.87
N ASN A 90 -16.78 -5.43 13.85
CA ASN A 90 -17.83 -4.52 13.38
C ASN A 90 -17.29 -3.14 12.96
N VAL A 91 -16.04 -3.07 12.49
CA VAL A 91 -15.46 -1.85 11.93
C VAL A 91 -15.61 -1.90 10.41
N ASP A 92 -16.21 -0.86 9.83
CA ASP A 92 -16.37 -0.73 8.38
C ASP A 92 -15.01 -0.66 7.67
N GLN A 93 -14.76 -1.59 6.76
CA GLN A 93 -13.62 -1.58 5.84
C GLN A 93 -14.11 -1.10 4.47
N LEU A 94 -13.59 0.05 4.02
CA LEU A 94 -13.97 0.67 2.75
C LEU A 94 -12.93 0.35 1.68
N THR A 95 -13.36 -0.21 0.56
CA THR A 95 -12.53 -0.49 -0.61
C THR A 95 -12.91 0.47 -1.74
N ILE A 96 -11.92 1.19 -2.27
CA ILE A 96 -12.09 2.04 -3.47
C ILE A 96 -11.25 1.45 -4.60
N VAL A 97 -11.87 1.25 -5.74
CA VAL A 97 -11.26 0.69 -6.94
C VAL A 97 -11.42 1.69 -8.08
N PHE A 98 -10.30 2.06 -8.71
CA PHE A 98 -10.31 2.86 -9.94
C PHE A 98 -10.12 1.94 -11.14
N PHE A 99 -10.95 2.14 -12.17
CA PHE A 99 -10.74 1.59 -13.51
C PHE A 99 -10.48 2.76 -14.45
N PHE A 100 -9.33 2.76 -15.10
CA PHE A 100 -8.95 3.80 -16.05
C PHE A 100 -8.13 3.17 -17.18
N GLU A 101 -8.27 3.72 -18.37
CA GLU A 101 -7.48 3.31 -19.53
C GLU A 101 -6.25 4.21 -19.62
N HIS A 102 -5.06 3.63 -19.52
CA HIS A 102 -3.80 4.30 -19.80
C HIS A 102 -2.95 3.42 -20.70
N ASN A 103 -2.60 3.92 -21.89
CA ASN A 103 -1.85 3.17 -22.92
C ASN A 103 -2.50 1.82 -23.29
N HIS A 104 -3.83 1.76 -23.42
CA HIS A 104 -4.60 0.56 -23.76
C HIS A 104 -4.56 -0.59 -22.74
N LEU A 105 -4.07 -0.33 -21.52
CA LEU A 105 -4.14 -1.29 -20.42
C LEU A 105 -5.16 -0.82 -19.38
N ALA A 106 -6.11 -1.70 -19.05
CA ALA A 106 -7.00 -1.52 -17.92
C ALA A 106 -6.22 -1.86 -16.63
N LYS A 107 -6.08 -0.88 -15.73
CA LYS A 107 -5.43 -1.07 -14.42
C LYS A 107 -6.49 -1.14 -13.31
N TYR A 108 -6.27 -2.05 -12.35
CA TYR A 108 -7.08 -2.23 -11.13
C TYR A 108 -6.19 -2.00 -9.92
N ILE A 109 -6.59 -1.09 -9.03
CA ILE A 109 -5.88 -0.85 -7.76
C ILE A 109 -6.93 -0.79 -6.65
N PRO A 110 -6.90 -1.73 -5.69
CA PRO A 110 -7.70 -1.64 -4.49
C PRO A 110 -7.00 -0.74 -3.47
N SER A 111 -7.67 0.31 -3.06
CA SER A 111 -7.29 1.07 -1.86
C SER A 111 -8.19 0.62 -0.71
N PHE A 112 -7.59 -0.06 0.28
CA PHE A 112 -8.27 -0.44 1.53
C PHE A 112 -8.14 0.69 2.55
N PHE A 113 -9.26 1.31 2.91
CA PHE A 113 -9.34 2.25 4.01
C PHE A 113 -9.99 1.55 5.20
N SER A 114 -9.22 1.34 6.27
CA SER A 114 -9.81 0.94 7.55
C SER A 114 -10.54 2.13 8.17
N SER A 115 -11.86 1.99 8.38
CA SER A 115 -12.80 2.77 9.18
C SER A 115 -13.53 4.01 8.59
N SER A 116 -14.87 3.89 8.69
CA SER A 116 -15.91 4.90 9.00
C SER A 116 -16.75 5.49 7.85
N THR A 117 -18.08 5.41 8.03
CA THR A 117 -19.17 6.20 7.41
C THR A 117 -18.88 7.71 7.31
N HIS A 118 -18.06 8.26 8.20
CA HIS A 118 -17.60 9.65 8.10
C HIS A 118 -16.77 9.89 6.82
N ARG A 119 -15.95 8.92 6.41
CA ARG A 119 -15.11 9.03 5.20
C ARG A 119 -15.92 8.87 3.92
N TRP A 120 -17.04 8.15 3.94
CA TRP A 120 -17.99 8.16 2.82
C TRP A 120 -18.54 9.56 2.58
N ASN A 121 -18.94 10.26 3.65
CA ASN A 121 -19.40 11.64 3.54
C ASN A 121 -18.28 12.58 3.04
N LEU A 122 -17.05 12.42 3.52
CA LEU A 122 -15.89 13.16 3.01
C LEU A 122 -15.61 12.89 1.52
N LEU A 123 -15.74 11.64 1.07
CA LEU A 123 -15.61 11.26 -0.34
C LEU A 123 -16.70 11.94 -1.17
N ILE A 124 -17.97 11.85 -0.74
CA ILE A 124 -19.08 12.51 -1.41
C ILE A 124 -18.85 14.03 -1.48
N ASP A 125 -18.41 14.66 -0.39
CA ASP A 125 -18.10 16.09 -0.35
C ASP A 125 -16.95 16.47 -1.29
N ALA A 126 -15.90 15.65 -1.38
CA ALA A 126 -14.79 15.86 -2.30
C ALA A 126 -15.17 15.66 -3.78
N LEU A 127 -16.19 14.84 -4.06
CA LEU A 127 -16.68 14.57 -5.42
C LEU A 127 -17.74 15.59 -5.88
N LYS A 128 -18.41 16.31 -4.98
CA LYS A 128 -19.41 17.36 -5.30
C LYS A 128 -18.93 18.38 -6.34
N PRO A 129 -17.69 18.91 -6.29
CA PRO A 129 -17.20 19.90 -7.26
C PRO A 129 -16.95 19.33 -8.66
N LEU A 130 -16.83 18.00 -8.80
CA LEU A 130 -16.47 17.36 -10.07
C LEU A 130 -17.68 17.14 -11.00
N HIS A 131 -18.90 17.48 -10.55
CA HIS A 131 -20.15 17.32 -11.31
C HIS A 131 -20.27 15.96 -12.03
N LEU A 132 -19.76 14.88 -11.40
CA LEU A 132 -19.76 13.56 -11.99
C LEU A 132 -21.20 13.03 -12.10
N PRO A 133 -21.68 12.69 -13.30
CA PRO A 133 -23.10 12.40 -13.54
C PRO A 133 -23.57 11.04 -13.01
N THR A 134 -22.69 10.18 -12.47
CA THR A 134 -23.09 8.85 -12.01
C THR A 134 -22.19 8.33 -10.89
N ILE A 135 -22.47 8.74 -9.67
CA ILE A 135 -22.14 7.92 -8.49
C ILE A 135 -23.32 6.96 -8.34
N LYS A 136 -23.09 5.66 -8.53
CA LYS A 136 -24.12 4.65 -8.25
C LYS A 136 -24.49 4.79 -6.76
N PRO A 137 -25.78 5.01 -6.42
CA PRO A 137 -26.17 5.16 -5.02
C PRO A 137 -25.83 3.91 -4.22
N LEU A 138 -25.55 4.09 -2.93
CA LEU A 138 -25.29 3.01 -1.98
C LEU A 138 -26.38 1.93 -2.14
N SER A 139 -26.00 0.68 -2.37
CA SER A 139 -26.98 -0.41 -2.47
C SER A 139 -27.65 -0.62 -1.11
N ASN A 140 -28.98 -0.47 -1.05
CA ASN A 140 -29.77 -0.70 0.17
C ASN A 140 -29.87 -2.19 0.59
N THR A 141 -29.12 -3.10 -0.04
CA THR A 141 -29.13 -4.51 0.32
C THR A 141 -28.17 -4.74 1.48
N ARG A 142 -28.71 -4.80 2.69
CA ARG A 142 -28.06 -5.48 3.83
C ARG A 142 -28.09 -6.97 3.53
N TRP A 143 -26.92 -7.57 3.36
CA TRP A 143 -26.73 -9.02 3.43
C TRP A 143 -26.20 -9.36 4.82
#